data_AF-A0A9D7TWV0-F1
#
_entry.id   AF-A0A9D7TWV0-F1
#
_cell.length_a   1.000
_cell.length_b   1.000
_cell.length_c   1.000
_cell.angle_alpha   90.00
_cell.angle_beta   90.00
_cell.angle_gamma   90.00
#
_symmetry.space_group_name_H-M   'P 1'
#
loop_
_entity.id
_entity.type
_entity.pdbx_description
1 polymer ?
#
loop_
_entity_poly.entity_id
_entity_poly.type
_entity_poly.pdbx_seq_one_letter_code
_entity_poly.pdbx_strand_id
1 'polypeptide(L)'
;MHKKTTAKKRFKVLLLYALLLSAIVFSCTKLDVSPPTPPHEVNFSQKFFETKKPVQPVVQNAINLLKAENERTKFVNKLPKNCGLPIWDKIVLEKPTSNNLVEDSTVNYIIPLTITDSSLSSIIVVKNDTSGDTLQIDCYVTNDYLYNITHGTNVDTTLAMHYLNVFFYMENKAFETTTFYHIPPNLFTNITTLDADGNKTITIKDDTTSSSNYAPITWVCVEYVCTICYGHDPDCPLGGHWTICTPIYPNGGGGTGGTGGGGTSGGGGTGGGGNGGGPTGPTGCNEAFYSFMPCNPPPPDPIDEYGFLQSRKNYLTNYLASNPFGLHPCDSLVLAPLGEFNTMYQRIAQFLPNQYVRNRVDSIRTVAPNWIVDNFNIQSLDEAYGPTVNCDFFPLKVNSLPSGMTPRSFLEYFRTHINDFITPPQDAHFFAYSDGSFSDTSKWNSSYETSLGALMHIYINPDNGTVLLSDYEQIINGATEKNRFKFTTMSSPLDHEHPVAGNREFGIYNTIANPNELTFYTMAVDRTWDIWNTLGEVTFNGFEQADALWLNVQENVKNYINSQPGGNAQFYYKRSYGSRPQWDDVKDYLKGNISFETLKQRLGC
;
A
#
# COMPACT_ATOMS: atom_id res chain seq x y z
N MET A 1 -50.32 70.00 -5.30
CA MET A 1 -50.62 68.62 -4.84
C MET A 1 -49.32 67.83 -4.72
N HIS A 2 -48.91 67.39 -3.53
CA HIS A 2 -47.77 66.46 -3.38
C HIS A 2 -48.26 65.02 -3.17
N LYS A 3 -47.74 64.06 -3.94
CA LYS A 3 -48.15 62.65 -3.89
C LYS A 3 -47.47 61.92 -2.72
N LYS A 4 -48.28 61.36 -1.80
CA LYS A 4 -47.82 60.42 -0.77
C LYS A 4 -47.42 59.06 -1.39
N THR A 5 -46.24 58.97 -1.99
CA THR A 5 -45.75 57.75 -2.67
C THR A 5 -44.31 57.37 -2.29
N THR A 6 -44.05 57.22 -0.99
CA THR A 6 -42.73 56.80 -0.45
C THR A 6 -42.77 55.44 0.26
N ALA A 7 -43.70 55.22 1.19
CA ALA A 7 -43.76 53.99 2.00
C ALA A 7 -43.93 52.70 1.18
N LYS A 8 -45.00 52.58 0.36
CA LYS A 8 -45.26 51.36 -0.44
C LYS A 8 -44.18 51.06 -1.49
N LYS A 9 -43.43 52.07 -1.99
CA LYS A 9 -42.26 51.83 -2.85
C LYS A 9 -41.08 51.27 -2.07
N ARG A 10 -40.74 51.86 -0.92
CA ARG A 10 -39.65 51.36 -0.05
C ARG A 10 -39.91 49.92 0.43
N PHE A 11 -41.13 49.59 0.82
CA PHE A 11 -41.49 48.22 1.22
C PHE A 11 -41.33 47.22 0.06
N LYS A 12 -41.77 47.55 -1.17
CA LYS A 12 -41.56 46.67 -2.33
C LYS A 12 -40.09 46.49 -2.69
N VAL A 13 -39.24 47.51 -2.53
CA VAL A 13 -37.79 47.40 -2.75
C VAL A 13 -37.14 46.53 -1.68
N LEU A 14 -37.49 46.71 -0.40
CA LEU A 14 -37.00 45.86 0.70
C LEU A 14 -37.43 44.39 0.53
N LEU A 15 -38.66 44.14 0.09
CA LEU A 15 -39.14 42.79 -0.20
C LEU A 15 -38.37 42.15 -1.37
N LEU A 16 -38.04 42.92 -2.41
CA LEU A 16 -37.19 42.47 -3.53
C LEU A 16 -35.76 42.16 -3.10
N TYR A 17 -35.16 42.99 -2.24
CA TYR A 17 -33.83 42.71 -1.67
C TYR A 17 -33.84 41.48 -0.74
N ALA A 18 -34.87 41.32 0.09
CA ALA A 18 -35.03 40.14 0.94
C ALA A 18 -35.22 38.86 0.12
N LEU A 19 -35.98 38.93 -0.99
CA LEU A 19 -36.13 37.82 -1.93
C LEU A 19 -34.81 37.50 -2.64
N LEU A 20 -34.05 38.50 -3.11
CA LEU A 20 -32.71 38.29 -3.70
C LEU A 20 -31.74 37.64 -2.69
N LEU A 21 -31.70 38.14 -1.45
CA LEU A 21 -30.87 37.56 -0.39
C LEU A 21 -31.29 36.12 -0.05
N SER A 22 -32.60 35.83 0.00
CA SER A 22 -33.08 34.46 0.18
C SER A 22 -32.69 33.56 -1.00
N ALA A 23 -32.75 34.05 -2.24
CA ALA A 23 -32.32 33.30 -3.41
C ALA A 23 -30.82 33.01 -3.36
N ILE A 24 -29.98 33.96 -2.94
CA ILE A 24 -28.53 33.75 -2.77
C ILE A 24 -28.26 32.68 -1.70
N VAL A 25 -28.95 32.73 -0.55
CA VAL A 25 -28.77 31.74 0.53
C VAL A 25 -29.29 30.36 0.15
N PHE A 26 -30.39 30.26 -0.62
CA PHE A 26 -30.92 28.97 -1.09
C PHE A 26 -30.28 28.45 -2.38
N SER A 27 -29.57 29.28 -3.15
CA SER A 27 -28.70 28.82 -4.25
C SER A 27 -27.39 28.21 -3.78
N CYS A 28 -27.10 28.23 -2.47
CA CYS A 28 -26.11 27.35 -1.83
C CYS A 28 -26.65 25.93 -1.58
N THR A 29 -27.51 25.40 -2.46
CA THR A 29 -27.55 23.96 -2.69
C THR A 29 -26.15 23.50 -3.04
N LYS A 30 -25.67 22.39 -2.45
CA LYS A 30 -24.40 21.79 -2.87
C LYS A 30 -24.42 21.61 -4.38
N LEU A 31 -23.50 22.28 -5.06
CA LEU A 31 -22.93 21.72 -6.26
C LEU A 31 -22.13 20.52 -5.78
N ASP A 32 -22.72 19.33 -5.91
CA ASP A 32 -21.96 18.08 -5.84
C ASP A 32 -21.08 18.00 -7.09
N VAL A 33 -20.02 18.83 -7.08
CA VAL A 33 -18.84 18.61 -7.90
C VAL A 33 -18.25 17.32 -7.39
N SER A 34 -18.65 16.20 -7.99
CA SER A 34 -17.89 14.96 -7.91
C SER A 34 -16.43 15.33 -8.13
N PRO A 35 -15.52 15.05 -7.19
CA PRO A 35 -14.12 15.45 -7.31
C PRO A 35 -13.60 14.93 -8.65
N PRO A 36 -12.81 15.73 -9.41
CA PRO A 36 -12.44 15.38 -10.77
C PRO A 36 -11.77 14.01 -10.77
N THR A 37 -12.45 13.04 -11.40
CA THR A 37 -12.07 11.62 -11.43
C THR A 37 -10.59 11.51 -11.79
N PRO A 38 -9.71 11.04 -10.89
CA PRO A 38 -8.28 11.07 -11.12
C PRO A 38 -7.91 10.39 -12.44
N PRO A 39 -6.95 10.91 -13.21
CA PRO A 39 -6.69 10.44 -14.58
C PRO A 39 -6.33 8.95 -14.68
N HIS A 40 -5.91 8.32 -13.58
CA HIS A 40 -5.70 6.87 -13.47
C HIS A 40 -6.92 6.05 -13.04
N GLU A 41 -7.90 6.61 -12.33
CA GLU A 41 -9.13 5.90 -11.96
C GLU A 41 -9.93 5.54 -13.22
N VAL A 42 -9.93 6.45 -14.20
CA VAL A 42 -10.42 6.17 -15.57
C VAL A 42 -9.59 5.07 -16.24
N ASN A 43 -8.27 5.10 -16.11
CA ASN A 43 -7.35 4.24 -16.87
C ASN A 43 -7.47 2.75 -16.53
N PHE A 44 -7.49 2.38 -15.23
CA PHE A 44 -7.66 0.97 -14.84
C PHE A 44 -9.07 0.47 -15.14
N SER A 45 -10.11 1.25 -14.79
CA SER A 45 -11.50 0.87 -15.08
C SER A 45 -11.80 0.79 -16.59
N GLN A 46 -11.10 1.53 -17.44
CA GLN A 46 -11.19 1.39 -18.89
C GLN A 46 -10.55 0.07 -19.33
N LYS A 47 -9.27 -0.14 -18.99
CA LYS A 47 -8.50 -1.36 -19.32
C LYS A 47 -9.17 -2.65 -18.88
N PHE A 48 -9.81 -2.65 -17.71
CA PHE A 48 -10.56 -3.79 -17.20
C PHE A 48 -11.63 -4.30 -18.19
N PHE A 49 -12.21 -3.40 -18.99
CA PHE A 49 -13.20 -3.75 -20.02
C PHE A 49 -12.70 -3.61 -21.47
N GLU A 50 -11.38 -3.55 -21.69
CA GLU A 50 -10.77 -3.58 -23.02
C GLU A 50 -10.60 -5.03 -23.51
N THR A 51 -11.06 -5.32 -24.72
CA THR A 51 -11.00 -6.66 -25.32
C THR A 51 -9.85 -6.74 -26.33
N LYS A 52 -8.77 -7.47 -26.01
CA LYS A 52 -7.62 -7.68 -26.93
C LYS A 52 -8.02 -8.34 -28.27
N LYS A 53 -9.18 -9.01 -28.35
CA LYS A 53 -9.73 -9.70 -29.53
C LYS A 53 -11.26 -9.51 -29.60
N PRO A 54 -11.92 -9.67 -30.76
CA PRO A 54 -13.37 -9.74 -30.84
C PRO A 54 -13.92 -10.92 -30.00
N VAL A 55 -14.87 -10.64 -29.10
CA VAL A 55 -15.50 -11.64 -28.23
C VAL A 55 -16.86 -12.08 -28.79
N GLN A 56 -17.39 -13.21 -28.31
CA GLN A 56 -18.72 -13.69 -28.72
C GLN A 56 -19.82 -12.71 -28.23
N PRO A 57 -20.98 -12.59 -28.93
CA PRO A 57 -22.04 -11.65 -28.55
C PRO A 57 -22.54 -11.80 -27.10
N VAL A 58 -22.60 -13.04 -26.58
CA VAL A 58 -23.00 -13.32 -25.19
C VAL A 58 -21.97 -12.83 -24.16
N VAL A 59 -20.68 -12.81 -24.52
CA VAL A 59 -19.60 -12.23 -23.71
C VAL A 59 -19.65 -10.71 -23.78
N GLN A 60 -19.89 -10.14 -24.97
CA GLN A 60 -20.07 -8.69 -25.12
C GLN A 60 -21.24 -8.18 -24.28
N ASN A 61 -22.33 -8.97 -24.17
CA ASN A 61 -23.44 -8.65 -23.29
C ASN A 61 -23.02 -8.61 -21.82
N ALA A 62 -22.26 -9.63 -21.36
CA ALA A 62 -21.75 -9.67 -19.99
C ALA A 62 -20.80 -8.50 -19.66
N ILE A 63 -19.93 -8.13 -20.61
CA ILE A 63 -19.07 -6.93 -20.49
C ILE A 63 -19.93 -5.66 -20.36
N ASN A 64 -21.01 -5.53 -21.12
CA ASN A 64 -21.89 -4.36 -21.07
C ASN A 64 -22.66 -4.27 -19.74
N LEU A 65 -23.16 -5.41 -19.24
CA LEU A 65 -23.83 -5.49 -17.94
C LEU A 65 -22.86 -5.20 -16.78
N LEU A 66 -21.62 -5.71 -16.83
CA LEU A 66 -20.59 -5.38 -15.83
C LEU A 66 -20.11 -3.92 -15.92
N LYS A 67 -20.13 -3.29 -17.10
CA LYS A 67 -19.89 -1.84 -17.22
C LYS A 67 -20.96 -1.05 -16.47
N ALA A 68 -22.24 -1.35 -16.70
CA ALA A 68 -23.36 -0.70 -15.99
C ALA A 68 -23.28 -0.95 -14.46
N GLU A 69 -22.96 -2.18 -14.05
CA GLU A 69 -22.78 -2.50 -12.63
C GLU A 69 -21.57 -1.76 -12.01
N ASN A 70 -20.46 -1.63 -12.74
CA ASN A 70 -19.32 -0.84 -12.28
C ASN A 70 -19.63 0.67 -12.27
N GLU A 71 -20.38 1.19 -13.23
CA GLU A 71 -20.85 2.58 -13.21
C GLU A 71 -21.66 2.87 -11.93
N ARG A 72 -22.53 1.94 -11.53
CA ARG A 72 -23.35 1.98 -10.32
C ARG A 72 -22.56 1.80 -9.01
N THR A 73 -21.62 0.85 -8.96
CA THR A 73 -21.00 0.37 -7.70
C THR A 73 -19.54 0.73 -7.51
N LYS A 74 -18.83 1.11 -8.58
CA LYS A 74 -17.37 1.25 -8.65
C LYS A 74 -16.61 0.00 -8.17
N PHE A 75 -17.12 -1.20 -8.47
CA PHE A 75 -16.50 -2.45 -8.00
C PHE A 75 -15.07 -2.63 -8.52
N VAL A 76 -14.75 -2.21 -9.74
CA VAL A 76 -13.40 -2.38 -10.32
C VAL A 76 -12.36 -1.62 -9.49
N ASN A 77 -12.75 -0.47 -8.93
CA ASN A 77 -11.91 0.37 -8.09
C ASN A 77 -11.80 -0.16 -6.64
N LYS A 78 -12.51 -1.26 -6.33
CA LYS A 78 -12.51 -1.98 -5.04
C LYS A 78 -11.85 -3.36 -5.14
N LEU A 79 -11.47 -3.80 -6.34
CA LEU A 79 -10.70 -5.03 -6.52
C LEU A 79 -9.27 -4.83 -5.95
N PRO A 80 -8.65 -5.85 -5.32
CA PRO A 80 -7.26 -5.79 -4.92
C PRO A 80 -6.32 -5.46 -6.08
N LYS A 81 -5.25 -4.69 -5.81
CA LYS A 81 -4.34 -4.21 -6.86
C LYS A 81 -3.64 -5.33 -7.65
N ASN A 82 -3.48 -6.52 -7.04
CA ASN A 82 -2.93 -7.73 -7.65
C ASN A 82 -4.00 -8.59 -8.38
N CYS A 83 -5.21 -8.08 -8.62
CA CYS A 83 -6.24 -8.86 -9.31
C CYS A 83 -5.85 -9.21 -10.76
N GLY A 84 -5.24 -8.27 -11.48
CA GLY A 84 -4.96 -8.37 -12.91
C GLY A 84 -6.09 -7.82 -13.79
N LEU A 85 -5.97 -8.03 -15.11
CA LEU A 85 -6.96 -7.64 -16.11
C LEU A 85 -7.71 -8.88 -16.64
N PRO A 86 -9.02 -8.80 -16.95
CA PRO A 86 -9.78 -9.93 -17.48
C PRO A 86 -9.34 -10.40 -18.87
N ILE A 87 -9.27 -11.72 -19.06
CA ILE A 87 -9.01 -12.36 -20.37
C ILE A 87 -10.36 -12.68 -21.03
N TRP A 88 -11.00 -11.65 -21.58
CA TRP A 88 -12.39 -11.72 -22.05
C TRP A 88 -12.68 -12.80 -23.11
N ASP A 89 -11.72 -13.20 -23.93
CA ASP A 89 -11.89 -14.29 -24.92
C ASP A 89 -11.75 -15.71 -24.32
N LYS A 90 -11.45 -15.82 -23.02
CA LYS A 90 -11.27 -17.08 -22.27
C LYS A 90 -12.28 -17.28 -21.13
N ILE A 91 -13.25 -16.36 -20.99
CA ILE A 91 -14.40 -16.46 -20.07
C ILE A 91 -15.19 -17.76 -20.27
N VAL A 92 -15.71 -18.34 -19.18
CA VAL A 92 -16.59 -19.51 -19.22
C VAL A 92 -18.00 -19.14 -18.79
N LEU A 93 -19.00 -19.66 -19.50
CA LEU A 93 -20.41 -19.42 -19.26
C LEU A 93 -21.08 -20.71 -18.76
N GLU A 94 -21.55 -20.70 -17.53
CA GLU A 94 -22.32 -21.79 -16.95
C GLU A 94 -23.79 -21.66 -17.35
N LYS A 95 -24.34 -22.66 -18.03
CA LYS A 95 -25.78 -22.78 -18.29
C LYS A 95 -26.37 -23.82 -17.33
N PRO A 96 -27.45 -23.51 -16.59
CA PRO A 96 -28.08 -24.48 -15.70
C PRO A 96 -28.51 -25.74 -16.47
N THR A 97 -28.19 -26.90 -15.92
CA THR A 97 -28.29 -28.22 -16.59
C THR A 97 -29.66 -28.89 -16.49
N SER A 98 -30.69 -28.19 -15.98
CA SER A 98 -32.04 -28.73 -15.82
C SER A 98 -32.86 -28.65 -17.12
N ASN A 99 -33.06 -29.81 -17.77
CA ASN A 99 -34.02 -29.95 -18.87
C ASN A 99 -35.49 -29.62 -18.49
N ASN A 100 -35.79 -29.55 -17.19
CA ASN A 100 -37.02 -28.95 -16.68
C ASN A 100 -36.86 -27.43 -16.63
N LEU A 101 -37.28 -26.75 -17.70
CA LEU A 101 -37.31 -25.30 -17.81
C LEU A 101 -38.36 -24.69 -16.86
N VAL A 102 -37.94 -24.38 -15.64
CA VAL A 102 -38.58 -23.35 -14.80
C VAL A 102 -37.83 -22.05 -15.07
N GLU A 103 -38.55 -20.92 -15.13
CA GLU A 103 -38.07 -19.67 -15.75
C GLU A 103 -36.89 -18.99 -15.02
N ASP A 104 -36.53 -19.43 -13.81
CA ASP A 104 -35.53 -18.82 -12.93
C ASP A 104 -34.10 -19.37 -13.16
N SER A 105 -33.61 -19.29 -14.40
CA SER A 105 -32.39 -19.98 -14.85
C SER A 105 -31.13 -19.08 -14.85
N THR A 106 -30.57 -18.79 -13.67
CA THR A 106 -29.39 -17.92 -13.53
C THR A 106 -28.19 -18.44 -14.33
N VAL A 107 -27.63 -17.60 -15.20
CA VAL A 107 -26.37 -17.87 -15.93
C VAL A 107 -25.20 -17.36 -15.08
N ASN A 108 -24.21 -18.21 -14.83
CA ASN A 108 -22.98 -17.80 -14.14
C ASN A 108 -21.86 -17.56 -15.15
N TYR A 109 -20.98 -16.61 -14.85
CA TYR A 109 -19.82 -16.27 -15.65
C TYR A 109 -18.56 -16.41 -14.78
N ILE A 110 -17.60 -17.19 -15.26
CA ILE A 110 -16.28 -17.34 -14.63
C ILE A 110 -15.27 -16.57 -15.48
N ILE A 111 -14.76 -15.48 -14.93
CA ILE A 111 -13.89 -14.51 -15.62
C ILE A 111 -12.45 -14.72 -15.12
N PRO A 112 -11.52 -15.18 -15.97
CA PRO A 112 -10.12 -15.30 -15.61
C PRO A 112 -9.43 -13.92 -15.67
N LEU A 113 -8.63 -13.57 -14.65
CA LEU A 113 -7.85 -12.33 -14.59
C LEU A 113 -6.36 -12.64 -14.50
N THR A 114 -5.53 -11.81 -15.14
CA THR A 114 -4.08 -11.99 -15.17
C THR A 114 -3.31 -10.67 -15.00
N ILE A 115 -2.20 -10.71 -14.26
CA ILE A 115 -1.19 -9.62 -14.22
C ILE A 115 -0.22 -9.76 -15.40
N THR A 116 0.08 -10.99 -15.79
CA THR A 116 1.03 -11.35 -16.84
C THR A 116 0.29 -11.57 -18.17
N ASP A 117 0.97 -12.05 -19.21
CA ASP A 117 0.32 -12.67 -20.38
C ASP A 117 0.54 -14.20 -20.37
N SER A 118 0.76 -14.81 -19.19
CA SER A 118 1.23 -16.20 -19.06
C SER A 118 0.68 -17.03 -17.88
N SER A 119 -0.02 -16.45 -16.90
CA SER A 119 -0.53 -17.18 -15.73
C SER A 119 -1.66 -16.45 -14.99
N LEU A 120 -2.61 -17.19 -14.44
CA LEU A 120 -3.82 -16.66 -13.78
C LEU A 120 -3.49 -16.06 -12.41
N SER A 121 -3.83 -14.77 -12.21
CA SER A 121 -3.64 -14.10 -10.91
C SER A 121 -4.88 -14.16 -10.02
N SER A 122 -6.07 -14.18 -10.61
CA SER A 122 -7.33 -14.36 -9.87
C SER A 122 -8.51 -14.76 -10.77
N ILE A 123 -9.65 -15.10 -10.16
CA ILE A 123 -10.92 -15.34 -10.84
C ILE A 123 -12.02 -14.47 -10.23
N ILE A 124 -12.90 -13.90 -11.07
CA ILE A 124 -14.19 -13.34 -10.63
C ILE A 124 -15.30 -14.31 -11.05
N VAL A 125 -16.20 -14.63 -10.12
CA VAL A 125 -17.48 -15.32 -10.41
C VAL A 125 -18.61 -14.31 -10.34
N VAL A 126 -19.39 -14.23 -11.42
CA VAL A 126 -20.51 -13.30 -11.59
C VAL A 126 -21.77 -14.11 -11.89
N LYS A 127 -22.89 -13.76 -11.25
CA LYS A 127 -24.19 -14.39 -11.45
C LYS A 127 -25.14 -13.38 -12.10
N ASN A 128 -25.94 -13.83 -13.06
CA ASN A 128 -27.07 -13.04 -13.53
C ASN A 128 -28.21 -13.08 -12.51
N ASP A 129 -28.89 -11.96 -12.32
CA ASP A 129 -30.09 -11.90 -11.50
C ASP A 129 -31.26 -12.67 -12.13
N THR A 130 -32.35 -12.83 -11.37
CA THR A 130 -33.53 -13.61 -11.77
C THR A 130 -34.35 -12.93 -12.88
N SER A 131 -34.09 -11.64 -13.17
CA SER A 131 -34.61 -10.93 -14.35
C SER A 131 -33.73 -11.10 -15.60
N GLY A 132 -32.47 -11.46 -15.42
CA GLY A 132 -31.46 -11.53 -16.47
C GLY A 132 -30.84 -10.18 -16.85
N ASP A 133 -31.19 -9.11 -16.13
CA ASP A 133 -30.95 -7.70 -16.47
C ASP A 133 -29.78 -7.07 -15.69
N THR A 134 -29.37 -7.62 -14.55
CA THR A 134 -28.18 -7.17 -13.82
C THR A 134 -27.26 -8.33 -13.41
N LEU A 135 -25.96 -8.04 -13.43
CA LEU A 135 -24.91 -8.99 -13.05
C LEU A 135 -24.39 -8.67 -11.64
N GLN A 136 -24.59 -9.59 -10.70
CA GLN A 136 -24.03 -9.50 -9.35
C GLN A 136 -22.70 -10.25 -9.26
N ILE A 137 -21.68 -9.61 -8.68
CA ILE A 137 -20.44 -10.30 -8.30
C ILE A 137 -20.73 -11.14 -7.06
N ASP A 138 -20.50 -12.44 -7.18
CA ASP A 138 -20.82 -13.43 -6.16
C ASP A 138 -19.61 -13.77 -5.29
N CYS A 139 -18.48 -14.09 -5.92
CA CYS A 139 -17.21 -14.24 -5.24
C CYS A 139 -16.02 -13.84 -6.13
N TYR A 140 -14.89 -13.63 -5.46
CA TYR A 140 -13.62 -13.25 -6.05
C TYR A 140 -12.50 -14.05 -5.36
N VAL A 141 -11.63 -14.67 -6.16
CA VAL A 141 -10.65 -15.66 -5.71
C VAL A 141 -9.25 -15.24 -6.17
N THR A 142 -8.44 -14.72 -5.26
CA THR A 142 -7.00 -14.48 -5.48
C THR A 142 -6.20 -15.77 -5.29
N ASN A 143 -4.94 -15.76 -5.79
CA ASN A 143 -3.96 -16.77 -5.38
C ASN A 143 -3.67 -16.75 -3.87
N ASP A 144 -3.70 -15.59 -3.20
CA ASP A 144 -3.60 -15.52 -1.72
C ASP A 144 -4.74 -16.30 -1.05
N TYR A 145 -5.98 -16.07 -1.49
CA TYR A 145 -7.16 -16.73 -0.94
C TYR A 145 -7.09 -18.23 -1.21
N LEU A 146 -6.78 -18.63 -2.46
CA LEU A 146 -6.61 -20.02 -2.85
C LEU A 146 -5.52 -20.72 -2.02
N TYR A 147 -4.37 -20.07 -1.81
CA TYR A 147 -3.29 -20.59 -0.96
C TYR A 147 -3.77 -20.80 0.47
N ASN A 148 -4.41 -19.79 1.08
CA ASN A 148 -4.92 -19.87 2.45
C ASN A 148 -5.98 -20.97 2.63
N ILE A 149 -6.90 -21.15 1.68
CA ILE A 149 -7.91 -22.22 1.74
C ILE A 149 -7.39 -23.60 1.34
N THR A 150 -6.15 -23.73 0.85
CA THR A 150 -5.54 -25.05 0.52
C THR A 150 -4.49 -25.50 1.52
N HIS A 151 -3.75 -24.55 2.12
CA HIS A 151 -2.63 -24.79 3.05
C HIS A 151 -2.97 -24.48 4.52
N GLY A 152 -4.13 -23.88 4.81
CA GLY A 152 -4.56 -23.54 6.18
C GLY A 152 -4.81 -24.77 7.07
N THR A 153 -4.59 -24.61 8.38
CA THR A 153 -4.67 -25.71 9.36
C THR A 153 -6.08 -26.20 9.69
N ASN A 154 -7.12 -25.44 9.34
CA ASN A 154 -8.53 -25.76 9.57
C ASN A 154 -9.35 -25.71 8.26
N VAL A 155 -8.77 -26.24 7.17
CA VAL A 155 -9.35 -26.23 5.83
C VAL A 155 -10.43 -27.31 5.65
N ASP A 156 -11.60 -26.92 5.14
CA ASP A 156 -12.52 -27.86 4.49
C ASP A 156 -11.89 -28.32 3.16
N THR A 157 -11.42 -29.56 3.14
CA THR A 157 -10.74 -30.12 1.96
C THR A 157 -11.66 -30.25 0.75
N THR A 158 -12.98 -30.34 0.94
CA THR A 158 -13.97 -30.37 -0.16
C THR A 158 -14.05 -29.01 -0.82
N LEU A 159 -14.15 -27.94 -0.03
CA LEU A 159 -14.20 -26.57 -0.51
C LEU A 159 -12.87 -26.16 -1.16
N ALA A 160 -11.74 -26.58 -0.56
CA ALA A 160 -10.40 -26.36 -1.10
C ALA A 160 -10.21 -27.04 -2.47
N MET A 161 -10.54 -28.35 -2.56
CA MET A 161 -10.51 -29.07 -3.84
C MET A 161 -11.45 -28.43 -4.86
N HIS A 162 -12.63 -27.96 -4.45
CA HIS A 162 -13.56 -27.30 -5.37
C HIS A 162 -12.95 -26.04 -6.02
N TYR A 163 -12.50 -25.07 -5.22
CA TYR A 163 -11.90 -23.84 -5.74
C TYR A 163 -10.62 -24.12 -6.54
N LEU A 164 -9.79 -25.07 -6.10
CA LEU A 164 -8.55 -25.44 -6.77
C LEU A 164 -8.79 -26.08 -8.15
N ASN A 165 -9.82 -26.93 -8.29
CA ASN A 165 -10.24 -27.45 -9.60
C ASN A 165 -10.78 -26.33 -10.52
N VAL A 166 -11.55 -25.37 -10.00
CA VAL A 166 -11.99 -24.20 -10.78
C VAL A 166 -10.78 -23.39 -11.26
N PHE A 167 -9.78 -23.18 -10.39
CA PHE A 167 -8.57 -22.43 -10.75
C PHE A 167 -7.74 -23.16 -11.81
N PHE A 168 -7.49 -24.46 -11.66
CA PHE A 168 -6.78 -25.26 -12.66
C PHE A 168 -7.47 -25.25 -14.03
N TYR A 169 -8.81 -25.35 -14.04
CA TYR A 169 -9.59 -25.27 -15.28
C TYR A 169 -9.50 -23.90 -15.94
N MET A 170 -9.57 -22.80 -15.19
CA MET A 170 -9.47 -21.46 -15.76
C MET A 170 -8.05 -21.12 -16.23
N GLU A 171 -7.02 -21.60 -15.52
CA GLU A 171 -5.61 -21.53 -15.92
C GLU A 171 -5.36 -22.33 -17.22
N ASN A 172 -5.83 -23.58 -17.29
CA ASN A 172 -5.82 -24.37 -18.52
C ASN A 172 -6.59 -23.69 -19.67
N LYS A 173 -7.78 -23.15 -19.38
CA LYS A 173 -8.61 -22.48 -20.39
C LYS A 173 -7.92 -21.25 -20.94
N ALA A 174 -7.26 -20.47 -20.09
CA ALA A 174 -6.57 -19.24 -20.46
C ALA A 174 -5.23 -19.50 -21.18
N PHE A 175 -4.35 -20.32 -20.60
CA PHE A 175 -2.94 -20.44 -20.97
C PHE A 175 -2.53 -21.82 -21.49
N GLU A 176 -3.47 -22.76 -21.59
CA GLU A 176 -3.25 -24.14 -22.07
C GLU A 176 -2.34 -24.99 -21.14
N THR A 177 -2.02 -24.46 -19.95
CA THR A 177 -1.38 -25.16 -18.82
C THR A 177 -2.13 -26.44 -18.45
N THR A 178 -1.51 -27.59 -18.65
CA THR A 178 -2.10 -28.90 -18.29
C THR A 178 -1.61 -29.45 -16.96
N THR A 179 -0.40 -29.12 -16.51
CA THR A 179 0.24 -29.74 -15.34
C THR A 179 0.43 -28.76 -14.19
N PHE A 180 0.08 -29.21 -12.98
CA PHE A 180 0.08 -28.43 -11.75
C PHE A 180 0.88 -29.15 -10.66
N TYR A 181 1.68 -28.41 -9.89
CA TYR A 181 2.59 -28.91 -8.84
C TYR A 181 2.30 -28.25 -7.49
N HIS A 182 3.00 -28.66 -6.41
CA HIS A 182 2.85 -28.08 -5.06
C HIS A 182 1.40 -28.06 -4.56
N ILE A 183 0.73 -29.20 -4.72
CA ILE A 183 -0.63 -29.44 -4.26
C ILE A 183 -0.57 -30.17 -2.91
N PRO A 184 -1.16 -29.63 -1.84
CA PRO A 184 -1.06 -30.19 -0.48
C PRO A 184 -1.51 -31.66 -0.40
N PRO A 185 -0.77 -32.52 0.34
CA PRO A 185 -1.01 -33.96 0.34
C PRO A 185 -2.36 -34.39 0.96
N ASN A 186 -2.98 -33.51 1.76
CA ASN A 186 -4.33 -33.65 2.33
C ASN A 186 -5.46 -33.34 1.33
N LEU A 187 -5.17 -32.76 0.16
CA LEU A 187 -6.12 -32.58 -0.94
C LEU A 187 -5.96 -33.73 -1.94
N PHE A 188 -7.03 -34.09 -2.64
CA PHE A 188 -7.08 -35.23 -3.56
C PHE A 188 -6.52 -36.51 -2.91
N THR A 189 -7.07 -36.93 -1.77
CA THR A 189 -6.53 -38.02 -0.92
C THR A 189 -6.49 -39.39 -1.60
N ASN A 190 -7.21 -39.55 -2.71
CA ASN A 190 -7.17 -40.71 -3.60
C ASN A 190 -5.95 -40.75 -4.54
N ILE A 191 -5.19 -39.65 -4.66
CA ILE A 191 -3.84 -39.62 -5.24
C ILE A 191 -2.85 -39.88 -4.09
N THR A 192 -2.14 -41.01 -4.13
CA THR A 192 -1.14 -41.38 -3.11
C THR A 192 0.29 -41.03 -3.53
N THR A 193 0.56 -40.94 -4.83
CA THR A 193 1.89 -40.60 -5.38
C THR A 193 2.24 -39.15 -5.07
N LEU A 194 3.44 -38.92 -4.52
CA LEU A 194 4.01 -37.61 -4.24
C LEU A 194 5.30 -37.40 -5.05
N ASP A 195 5.65 -36.14 -5.30
CA ASP A 195 6.97 -35.73 -5.78
C ASP A 195 8.05 -35.80 -4.69
N ALA A 196 9.29 -35.50 -5.06
CA ALA A 196 10.45 -35.56 -4.15
C ALA A 196 10.34 -34.58 -2.95
N ASP A 197 9.50 -33.55 -3.08
CA ASP A 197 9.25 -32.53 -2.06
C ASP A 197 7.96 -32.83 -1.24
N GLY A 198 7.30 -33.96 -1.50
CA GLY A 198 6.12 -34.42 -0.76
C GLY A 198 4.78 -33.85 -1.23
N ASN A 199 4.71 -33.26 -2.44
CA ASN A 199 3.49 -32.67 -2.99
C ASN A 199 2.89 -33.52 -4.10
N LYS A 200 1.66 -33.20 -4.51
CA LYS A 200 1.00 -33.88 -5.64
C LYS A 200 1.22 -33.11 -6.94
N THR A 201 1.38 -33.88 -8.02
CA THR A 201 1.31 -33.39 -9.40
C THR A 201 -0.06 -33.78 -9.99
N ILE A 202 -0.72 -32.84 -10.65
CA ILE A 202 -2.03 -33.04 -11.31
C ILE A 202 -1.93 -32.67 -12.78
N THR A 203 -2.41 -33.55 -13.68
CA THR A 203 -2.51 -33.29 -15.12
C THR A 203 -3.97 -33.21 -15.55
N ILE A 204 -4.41 -32.10 -16.13
CA ILE A 204 -5.71 -31.98 -16.80
C ILE A 204 -5.66 -32.67 -18.17
N LYS A 205 -6.70 -33.45 -18.46
CA LYS A 205 -7.04 -33.93 -19.80
C LYS A 205 -8.47 -33.60 -20.18
N ASP A 206 -8.69 -33.31 -21.47
CA ASP A 206 -10.04 -33.28 -22.07
C ASP A 206 -10.62 -34.69 -22.11
N ASP A 207 -11.53 -35.02 -21.19
CA ASP A 207 -12.32 -36.24 -21.30
C ASP A 207 -13.37 -36.11 -22.39
N THR A 208 -13.11 -36.81 -23.50
CA THR A 208 -14.02 -36.94 -24.65
C THR A 208 -14.86 -38.23 -24.58
N THR A 209 -14.85 -38.96 -23.45
CA THR A 209 -15.35 -40.33 -23.34
C THR A 209 -16.48 -40.55 -22.33
N SER A 210 -16.77 -39.62 -21.40
CA SER A 210 -17.92 -39.70 -20.49
C SER A 210 -19.28 -39.62 -21.20
N SER A 211 -19.79 -40.78 -21.61
CA SER A 211 -21.09 -40.98 -22.27
C SER A 211 -22.29 -41.00 -21.31
N SER A 212 -22.17 -40.38 -20.13
CA SER A 212 -23.23 -40.31 -19.12
C SER A 212 -24.24 -39.20 -19.43
N ASN A 213 -25.54 -39.51 -19.30
CA ASN A 213 -26.67 -38.58 -19.56
C ASN A 213 -26.78 -37.38 -18.58
N TYR A 214 -25.78 -37.16 -17.73
CA TYR A 214 -25.62 -35.98 -16.87
C TYR A 214 -24.22 -35.41 -17.10
N ALA A 215 -24.07 -34.61 -18.16
CA ALA A 215 -22.82 -33.93 -18.46
C ALA A 215 -22.69 -32.65 -17.59
N PRO A 216 -21.73 -32.56 -16.64
CA PRO A 216 -21.29 -31.26 -16.15
C PRO A 216 -20.62 -30.50 -17.31
N ILE A 217 -20.65 -29.17 -17.25
CA ILE A 217 -20.31 -28.31 -18.41
C ILE A 217 -18.84 -28.42 -18.80
N THR A 218 -17.95 -28.73 -17.85
CA THR A 218 -16.68 -29.41 -18.10
C THR A 218 -16.29 -30.25 -16.88
N TRP A 219 -15.62 -31.38 -17.08
CA TRP A 219 -14.94 -32.14 -16.04
C TRP A 219 -13.49 -31.67 -15.91
N VAL A 220 -12.99 -31.50 -14.69
CA VAL A 220 -11.53 -31.48 -14.45
C VAL A 220 -11.07 -32.91 -14.22
N CYS A 221 -10.67 -33.54 -15.31
CA CYS A 221 -10.16 -34.90 -15.31
C CYS A 221 -8.67 -34.90 -14.98
N VAL A 222 -8.41 -35.06 -13.68
CA VAL A 222 -7.09 -35.20 -13.08
C VAL A 222 -6.54 -36.59 -13.38
N GLU A 223 -5.59 -36.69 -14.30
CA GLU A 223 -4.80 -37.90 -14.46
C GLU A 223 -3.63 -37.92 -13.46
N TYR A 224 -3.49 -39.03 -12.74
CA TYR A 224 -2.25 -39.37 -12.03
C TYR A 224 -1.61 -40.62 -12.63
N VAL A 225 -0.28 -40.58 -12.74
CA VAL A 225 0.54 -41.65 -13.31
C VAL A 225 1.32 -42.31 -12.18
N CYS A 226 0.93 -43.52 -11.80
CA CYS A 226 1.74 -44.32 -10.88
C CYS A 226 3.01 -44.77 -11.60
N THR A 227 4.16 -44.21 -11.20
CA THR A 227 5.47 -44.48 -11.82
C THR A 227 6.11 -45.78 -11.34
N ILE A 228 5.54 -46.43 -10.32
CA ILE A 228 6.03 -47.68 -9.74
C ILE A 228 5.27 -48.87 -10.36
N CYS A 229 6.03 -49.88 -10.79
CA CYS A 229 5.51 -51.00 -11.55
C CYS A 229 4.49 -51.87 -10.78
N TYR A 230 3.60 -52.50 -11.57
CA TYR A 230 2.64 -53.54 -11.20
C TYR A 230 3.02 -54.38 -9.95
N GLY A 231 2.16 -54.37 -8.93
CA GLY A 231 2.14 -55.37 -7.86
C GLY A 231 3.03 -55.13 -6.63
N HIS A 232 3.71 -53.98 -6.52
CA HIS A 232 4.54 -53.66 -5.34
C HIS A 232 4.04 -52.50 -4.47
N ASP A 233 3.06 -51.72 -4.92
CA ASP A 233 2.35 -50.73 -4.11
C ASP A 233 1.02 -51.34 -3.62
N PRO A 234 0.79 -51.48 -2.29
CA PRO A 234 -0.47 -52.00 -1.76
C PRO A 234 -1.67 -51.08 -2.01
N ASP A 235 -1.43 -49.77 -2.20
CA ASP A 235 -2.48 -48.77 -2.48
C ASP A 235 -2.71 -48.59 -3.99
N CYS A 236 -1.82 -49.12 -4.86
CA CYS A 236 -1.97 -49.10 -6.31
C CYS A 236 -1.78 -50.51 -6.96
N PRO A 237 -2.65 -51.50 -6.64
CA PRO A 237 -2.44 -52.92 -6.97
C PRO A 237 -2.49 -53.29 -8.46
N LEU A 238 -2.86 -52.36 -9.36
CA LEU A 238 -3.05 -52.59 -10.80
C LEU A 238 -2.19 -51.74 -11.74
N GLY A 239 -1.25 -50.94 -11.21
CA GLY A 239 -0.18 -50.24 -11.97
C GLY A 239 -0.59 -49.62 -13.31
N GLY A 240 -1.24 -48.46 -13.31
CA GLY A 240 -1.68 -47.80 -14.54
C GLY A 240 -2.03 -46.31 -14.38
N HIS A 241 -2.53 -45.72 -15.47
CA HIS A 241 -3.09 -44.37 -15.49
C HIS A 241 -4.49 -44.39 -14.85
N TRP A 242 -4.74 -43.47 -13.92
CA TRP A 242 -6.04 -43.30 -13.29
C TRP A 242 -6.50 -41.85 -13.46
N THR A 243 -7.77 -41.66 -13.79
CA THR A 243 -8.35 -40.34 -14.07
C THR A 243 -9.48 -40.05 -13.10
N ILE A 244 -9.29 -39.05 -12.24
CA ILE A 244 -10.29 -38.54 -11.29
C ILE A 244 -10.95 -37.32 -11.93
N CYS A 245 -12.12 -37.51 -12.53
CA CYS A 245 -12.91 -36.42 -13.09
C CYS A 245 -13.74 -35.74 -11.99
N THR A 246 -13.31 -34.56 -11.56
CA THR A 246 -14.10 -33.71 -10.65
C THR A 246 -15.02 -32.81 -11.48
N PRO A 247 -16.35 -32.82 -11.24
CA PRO A 247 -17.26 -31.90 -11.92
C PRO A 247 -17.10 -30.50 -11.33
N ILE A 248 -16.98 -29.47 -12.18
CA ILE A 248 -17.03 -28.09 -11.71
C ILE A 248 -18.48 -27.69 -11.45
N TYR A 249 -18.77 -27.34 -10.19
CA TYR A 249 -20.05 -26.77 -9.73
C TYR A 249 -19.79 -25.42 -9.03
N PRO A 250 -19.65 -24.29 -9.76
CA PRO A 250 -19.19 -22.98 -9.24
C PRO A 250 -20.01 -22.41 -8.07
N ASN A 251 -21.22 -22.91 -7.86
CA ASN A 251 -22.09 -22.57 -6.74
C ASN A 251 -21.70 -23.22 -5.39
N GLY A 252 -20.63 -24.01 -5.30
CA GLY A 252 -20.09 -24.56 -4.04
C GLY A 252 -20.95 -25.61 -3.32
N GLY A 253 -22.24 -25.74 -3.64
CA GLY A 253 -23.20 -26.65 -3.00
C GLY A 253 -23.03 -28.15 -3.30
N GLY A 254 -21.86 -28.57 -3.79
CA GLY A 254 -21.57 -29.94 -4.25
C GLY A 254 -21.34 -30.96 -3.12
N GLY A 255 -22.18 -30.95 -2.09
CA GLY A 255 -22.10 -31.93 -0.99
C GLY A 255 -22.35 -33.36 -1.49
N THR A 256 -21.35 -34.23 -1.37
CA THR A 256 -21.45 -35.62 -1.84
C THR A 256 -22.45 -36.40 -0.99
N GLY A 257 -23.59 -36.75 -1.58
CA GLY A 257 -24.61 -37.58 -0.94
C GLY A 257 -24.08 -38.96 -0.59
N GLY A 258 -23.70 -39.17 0.68
CA GLY A 258 -23.11 -40.42 1.15
C GLY A 258 -24.00 -41.62 0.87
N THR A 259 -23.40 -42.71 0.39
CA THR A 259 -24.09 -43.96 0.08
C THR A 259 -24.72 -44.56 1.33
N GLY A 260 -26.06 -44.55 1.39
CA GLY A 260 -26.82 -44.90 2.59
C GLY A 260 -26.66 -46.35 3.03
N GLY A 261 -25.91 -46.58 4.10
CA GLY A 261 -25.95 -47.84 4.86
C GLY A 261 -27.30 -47.97 5.57
N GLY A 262 -28.02 -49.08 5.33
CA GLY A 262 -29.33 -49.32 5.95
C GLY A 262 -29.21 -49.64 7.45
N GLY A 263 -29.92 -48.89 8.30
CA GLY A 263 -29.85 -49.05 9.77
C GLY A 263 -31.04 -48.44 10.53
N THR A 264 -32.13 -49.19 10.61
CA THR A 264 -33.17 -49.17 11.67
C THR A 264 -33.35 -47.92 12.57
N SER A 265 -34.45 -47.20 12.30
CA SER A 265 -35.44 -46.71 13.30
C SER A 265 -35.02 -45.88 14.54
N GLY A 266 -35.50 -44.63 14.56
CA GLY A 266 -36.22 -44.09 15.73
C GLY A 266 -35.60 -42.91 16.48
N GLY A 267 -36.46 -42.01 16.98
CA GLY A 267 -36.11 -40.89 17.86
C GLY A 267 -36.19 -39.52 17.18
N GLY A 268 -37.22 -38.75 17.52
CA GLY A 268 -37.31 -37.33 17.14
C GLY A 268 -36.64 -36.43 18.18
N GLY A 269 -36.02 -35.34 17.74
CA GLY A 269 -35.41 -34.31 18.58
C GLY A 269 -35.73 -32.91 18.05
N THR A 270 -35.98 -31.96 18.95
CA THR A 270 -36.40 -30.59 18.61
C THR A 270 -35.22 -29.70 18.22
N GLY A 271 -35.44 -28.80 17.25
CA GLY A 271 -34.39 -27.92 16.74
C GLY A 271 -33.99 -26.77 17.67
N GLY A 272 -32.80 -26.23 17.44
CA GLY A 272 -32.32 -24.96 18.00
C GLY A 272 -31.65 -24.15 16.89
N GLY A 273 -32.08 -22.90 16.69
CA GLY A 273 -31.53 -22.02 15.66
C GLY A 273 -30.26 -21.33 16.14
N GLY A 274 -29.13 -21.54 15.44
CA GLY A 274 -27.88 -20.83 15.66
C GLY A 274 -27.57 -19.87 14.51
N ASN A 275 -27.54 -18.56 14.78
CA ASN A 275 -27.10 -17.57 13.81
C ASN A 275 -25.57 -17.61 13.68
N GLY A 276 -25.06 -18.34 12.67
CA GLY A 276 -23.67 -18.26 12.27
C GLY A 276 -23.40 -16.98 11.48
N GLY A 277 -22.76 -15.99 12.11
CA GLY A 277 -22.22 -14.83 11.39
C GLY A 277 -21.01 -15.24 10.57
N GLY A 278 -21.08 -15.11 9.24
CA GLY A 278 -19.94 -15.39 8.36
C GLY A 278 -18.79 -14.38 8.59
N PRO A 279 -17.52 -14.81 8.52
CA PRO A 279 -16.39 -13.90 8.69
C PRO A 279 -16.30 -12.92 7.51
N THR A 280 -16.18 -11.63 7.80
CA THR A 280 -15.80 -10.62 6.81
C THR A 280 -14.36 -10.88 6.35
N GLY A 281 -14.14 -10.97 5.04
CA GLY A 281 -12.84 -11.34 4.46
C GLY A 281 -11.69 -10.39 4.85
N PRO A 282 -10.49 -10.92 5.12
CA PRO A 282 -9.33 -10.12 5.51
C PRO A 282 -8.71 -9.36 4.32
N THR A 283 -8.19 -8.17 4.59
CA THR A 283 -7.40 -7.38 3.64
C THR A 283 -5.92 -7.76 3.74
N GLY A 284 -5.38 -8.38 2.68
CA GLY A 284 -3.95 -8.69 2.57
C GLY A 284 -3.67 -9.51 1.31
N CYS A 285 -2.72 -9.06 0.49
CA CYS A 285 -2.43 -9.64 -0.82
C CYS A 285 -0.93 -9.50 -1.15
N ASN A 286 -0.30 -10.60 -1.55
CA ASN A 286 1.05 -10.70 -2.11
C ASN A 286 0.96 -11.43 -3.49
N GLU A 287 2.06 -11.97 -4.00
CA GLU A 287 2.16 -12.40 -5.40
C GLU A 287 1.64 -13.82 -5.70
N ALA A 288 1.45 -14.10 -7.00
CA ALA A 288 0.79 -15.30 -7.50
C ALA A 288 1.59 -16.60 -7.26
N PHE A 289 1.02 -17.49 -6.43
CA PHE A 289 1.38 -18.90 -6.45
C PHE A 289 0.76 -19.60 -7.68
N TYR A 290 1.36 -20.69 -8.16
CA TYR A 290 1.01 -21.38 -9.42
C TYR A 290 1.28 -20.60 -10.73
N SER A 291 2.51 -20.12 -10.92
CA SER A 291 3.02 -19.71 -12.24
C SER A 291 4.13 -20.66 -12.70
N PHE A 292 3.92 -21.38 -13.80
CA PHE A 292 4.75 -22.53 -14.18
C PHE A 292 5.80 -22.17 -15.25
N MET A 293 7.08 -22.44 -14.96
CA MET A 293 8.13 -22.54 -15.99
C MET A 293 8.41 -24.00 -16.35
N PRO A 294 8.72 -24.32 -17.62
CA PRO A 294 9.07 -25.66 -18.05
C PRO A 294 10.53 -26.03 -17.77
N CYS A 295 10.86 -27.30 -18.04
CA CYS A 295 12.20 -27.91 -18.20
C CYS A 295 12.84 -28.58 -16.97
N ASN A 296 12.65 -29.91 -16.90
CA ASN A 296 13.39 -30.89 -16.08
C ASN A 296 13.23 -30.77 -14.55
N PRO A 297 13.43 -31.88 -13.79
CA PRO A 297 13.62 -31.76 -12.36
C PRO A 297 14.85 -30.88 -12.10
N PRO A 298 14.74 -29.82 -11.28
CA PRO A 298 15.91 -29.04 -10.90
C PRO A 298 16.91 -29.94 -10.15
N PRO A 299 18.22 -29.69 -10.24
CA PRO A 299 19.17 -30.33 -9.33
C PRO A 299 18.76 -30.01 -7.88
N PRO A 300 18.96 -30.94 -6.94
CA PRO A 300 18.52 -30.75 -5.55
C PRO A 300 19.05 -29.42 -5.00
N ASP A 301 18.14 -28.62 -4.45
CA ASP A 301 18.36 -27.21 -4.14
C ASP A 301 19.67 -27.00 -3.36
N PRO A 302 20.65 -26.26 -3.92
CA PRO A 302 21.99 -26.23 -3.38
C PRO A 302 21.99 -25.66 -1.96
N ILE A 303 22.34 -26.53 -1.02
CA ILE A 303 22.60 -26.18 0.37
C ILE A 303 23.92 -25.40 0.41
N ASP A 304 23.90 -24.20 0.98
CA ASP A 304 25.10 -23.38 1.13
C ASP A 304 26.04 -23.88 2.26
N GLU A 305 27.20 -23.23 2.42
CA GLU A 305 28.21 -23.60 3.42
C GLU A 305 27.73 -23.51 4.89
N TYR A 306 26.56 -22.90 5.13
CA TYR A 306 25.93 -22.76 6.45
C TYR A 306 24.76 -23.72 6.66
N GLY A 307 24.40 -24.53 5.66
CA GLY A 307 23.29 -25.47 5.73
C GLY A 307 21.94 -24.93 5.25
N PHE A 308 21.91 -23.76 4.61
CA PHE A 308 20.65 -23.16 4.13
C PHE A 308 20.34 -23.52 2.68
N LEU A 309 19.10 -23.96 2.47
CA LEU A 309 18.46 -24.17 1.16
C LEU A 309 18.38 -22.85 0.38
N GLN A 310 18.95 -22.78 -0.82
CA GLN A 310 18.97 -21.57 -1.63
C GLN A 310 17.56 -21.15 -2.08
N SER A 311 16.63 -22.09 -2.29
CA SER A 311 15.20 -21.80 -2.49
C SER A 311 14.58 -21.03 -1.31
N ARG A 312 14.93 -21.36 -0.07
CA ARG A 312 14.45 -20.65 1.13
C ARG A 312 15.07 -19.27 1.27
N LYS A 313 16.34 -19.12 0.88
CA LYS A 313 17.01 -17.81 0.79
C LYS A 313 16.36 -16.93 -0.27
N ASN A 314 16.00 -17.50 -1.43
CA ASN A 314 15.27 -16.80 -2.50
C ASN A 314 13.85 -16.42 -2.03
N TYR A 315 13.09 -17.35 -1.44
CA TYR A 315 11.78 -17.05 -0.86
C TYR A 315 11.84 -15.93 0.18
N LEU A 316 12.82 -15.99 1.10
CA LEU A 316 12.99 -14.95 2.11
C LEU A 316 13.41 -13.60 1.50
N THR A 317 14.24 -13.62 0.45
CA THR A 317 14.63 -12.41 -0.28
C THR A 317 13.43 -11.79 -0.98
N ASN A 318 12.58 -12.58 -1.64
CA ASN A 318 11.37 -12.10 -2.31
C ASN A 318 10.30 -11.61 -1.30
N TYR A 319 10.14 -12.34 -0.19
CA TYR A 319 9.27 -11.95 0.91
C TYR A 319 9.72 -10.62 1.51
N LEU A 320 11.03 -10.41 1.74
CA LEU A 320 11.59 -9.14 2.22
C LEU A 320 11.61 -8.04 1.15
N ALA A 321 11.68 -8.36 -0.14
CA ALA A 321 11.52 -7.36 -1.20
C ALA A 321 10.10 -6.79 -1.24
N SER A 322 9.10 -7.64 -1.01
CA SER A 322 7.67 -7.23 -0.98
C SER A 322 7.20 -6.77 0.40
N ASN A 323 7.85 -7.23 1.47
CA ASN A 323 7.50 -7.02 2.88
C ASN A 323 8.80 -6.75 3.67
N PRO A 324 9.51 -5.61 3.49
CA PRO A 324 10.84 -5.35 4.06
C PRO A 324 10.93 -5.34 5.58
N PHE A 325 9.78 -5.39 6.28
CA PHE A 325 9.67 -5.44 7.74
C PHE A 325 9.11 -6.77 8.26
N GLY A 326 8.92 -7.76 7.37
CA GLY A 326 8.21 -9.02 7.67
C GLY A 326 8.96 -10.00 8.59
N LEU A 327 10.27 -9.84 8.81
CA LEU A 327 11.03 -10.60 9.81
C LEU A 327 11.02 -9.89 11.18
N HIS A 328 9.91 -10.04 11.90
CA HIS A 328 9.66 -9.53 13.25
C HIS A 328 9.87 -8.01 13.47
N PRO A 329 8.84 -7.27 13.94
CA PRO A 329 9.00 -5.85 14.25
C PRO A 329 9.98 -5.60 15.42
N CYS A 330 10.15 -6.57 16.32
CA CYS A 330 10.72 -6.38 17.66
C CYS A 330 12.19 -5.98 17.72
N ASP A 331 13.06 -6.75 17.05
CA ASP A 331 14.53 -6.57 17.06
C ASP A 331 15.10 -6.18 15.69
N SER A 332 14.25 -6.04 14.67
CA SER A 332 14.68 -5.55 13.36
C SER A 332 15.08 -4.08 13.41
N LEU A 333 15.88 -3.65 12.43
CA LEU A 333 16.50 -2.32 12.35
C LEU A 333 15.50 -1.15 12.42
N VAL A 334 14.20 -1.43 12.25
CA VAL A 334 13.09 -0.48 12.27
C VAL A 334 12.80 0.08 13.67
N LEU A 335 12.60 -0.76 14.70
CA LEU A 335 12.13 -0.26 16.01
C LEU A 335 13.25 0.19 16.95
N ALA A 336 14.47 -0.37 16.84
CA ALA A 336 15.56 -0.03 17.76
C ALA A 336 15.89 1.49 17.83
N PRO A 337 15.95 2.24 16.70
CA PRO A 337 16.16 3.70 16.75
C PRO A 337 15.02 4.47 17.44
N LEU A 338 13.77 3.97 17.38
CA LEU A 338 12.64 4.59 18.06
C LEU A 338 12.76 4.50 19.57
N GLY A 339 13.32 3.41 20.08
CA GLY A 339 13.65 3.24 21.50
C GLY A 339 14.85 4.11 21.92
N GLU A 340 15.92 4.10 21.12
CA GLU A 340 17.18 4.81 21.38
C GLU A 340 17.02 6.35 21.37
N PHE A 341 16.30 6.91 20.40
CA PHE A 341 16.11 8.35 20.21
C PHE A 341 14.69 8.83 20.54
N ASN A 342 13.98 8.11 21.40
CA ASN A 342 12.58 8.29 21.76
C ASN A 342 12.10 9.76 21.91
N THR A 343 12.70 10.49 22.85
CA THR A 343 12.40 11.90 23.19
C THR A 343 12.90 12.91 22.15
N MET A 344 13.60 12.44 21.12
CA MET A 344 13.98 13.25 19.95
C MET A 344 12.95 13.08 18.84
N TYR A 345 12.59 11.85 18.46
CA TYR A 345 11.54 11.60 17.47
C TYR A 345 10.17 12.10 17.93
N GLN A 346 9.75 11.78 19.17
CA GLN A 346 8.49 12.28 19.75
C GLN A 346 8.40 13.82 19.71
N ARG A 347 9.49 14.51 20.04
CA ARG A 347 9.60 15.98 20.06
C ARG A 347 9.48 16.62 18.66
N ILE A 348 9.86 15.90 17.60
CA ILE A 348 9.77 16.36 16.21
C ILE A 348 8.39 16.01 15.64
N ALA A 349 7.87 14.82 15.92
CA ALA A 349 6.53 14.38 15.54
C ALA A 349 5.42 15.28 16.13
N GLN A 350 5.55 15.65 17.41
CA GLN A 350 4.61 16.51 18.13
C GLN A 350 4.82 18.02 17.88
N PHE A 351 5.81 18.41 17.06
CA PHE A 351 6.11 19.82 16.90
C PHE A 351 5.07 20.54 16.03
N LEU A 352 4.49 21.60 16.61
CA LEU A 352 3.62 22.53 15.92
C LEU A 352 4.27 23.93 15.91
N PRO A 353 4.38 24.62 14.74
CA PRO A 353 4.91 25.97 14.66
C PRO A 353 4.18 26.93 15.61
N ASN A 354 4.92 27.79 16.31
CA ASN A 354 4.36 28.65 17.36
C ASN A 354 3.40 29.73 16.79
N GLN A 355 2.61 30.40 17.65
CA GLN A 355 1.59 31.33 17.18
C GLN A 355 2.13 32.54 16.40
N TYR A 356 3.36 33.01 16.68
CA TYR A 356 3.99 34.06 15.87
C TYR A 356 4.29 33.57 14.45
N VAL A 357 4.80 32.34 14.31
CA VAL A 357 5.02 31.71 13.00
C VAL A 357 3.71 31.45 12.25
N ARG A 358 2.66 30.98 12.94
CA ARG A 358 1.31 30.81 12.33
C ARG A 358 0.74 32.14 11.84
N ASN A 359 0.75 33.18 12.69
CA ASN A 359 0.34 34.53 12.32
C ASN A 359 1.14 35.08 11.12
N ARG A 360 2.43 34.72 10.99
CA ARG A 360 3.26 35.09 9.84
C ARG A 360 2.80 34.41 8.55
N VAL A 361 2.50 33.12 8.58
CA VAL A 361 1.91 32.40 7.41
C VAL A 361 0.57 33.01 7.03
N ASP A 362 -0.31 33.29 7.99
CA ASP A 362 -1.57 33.99 7.74
C ASP A 362 -1.37 35.40 7.13
N SER A 363 -0.33 36.13 7.56
CA SER A 363 0.02 37.42 6.95
C SER A 363 0.42 37.31 5.48
N ILE A 364 1.05 36.20 5.07
CA ILE A 364 1.41 35.96 3.65
C ILE A 364 0.12 35.70 2.85
N ARG A 365 -0.75 34.79 3.33
CA ARG A 365 -2.05 34.47 2.71
C ARG A 365 -2.87 35.71 2.41
N THR A 366 -2.97 36.64 3.38
CA THR A 366 -3.77 37.88 3.21
C THR A 366 -3.20 38.89 2.21
N VAL A 367 -1.91 38.80 1.86
CA VAL A 367 -1.23 39.73 0.94
C VAL A 367 -1.20 39.21 -0.51
N ALA A 368 -1.49 37.92 -0.74
CA ALA A 368 -1.61 37.30 -2.05
C ALA A 368 -3.07 36.89 -2.41
N PRO A 369 -4.05 37.83 -2.44
CA PRO A 369 -5.49 37.52 -2.45
C PRO A 369 -6.08 37.03 -3.78
N ASN A 370 -5.26 36.87 -4.84
CA ASN A 370 -5.77 36.64 -6.20
C ASN A 370 -6.02 35.16 -6.53
N TRP A 371 -5.47 34.22 -5.76
CA TRP A 371 -5.54 32.77 -5.99
C TRP A 371 -6.33 32.07 -4.85
N ILE A 372 -6.59 30.77 -4.99
CA ILE A 372 -7.54 30.02 -4.14
C ILE A 372 -7.08 29.93 -2.67
N VAL A 373 -8.02 29.72 -1.74
CA VAL A 373 -7.88 29.96 -0.29
C VAL A 373 -6.78 29.12 0.40
N ASP A 374 -6.32 28.04 -0.24
CA ASP A 374 -5.40 27.03 0.32
C ASP A 374 -3.92 27.25 0.00
N ASN A 375 -3.58 28.42 -0.56
CA ASN A 375 -2.27 28.75 -1.15
C ASN A 375 -1.02 28.56 -0.26
N PHE A 376 -1.10 28.58 1.07
CA PHE A 376 0.09 28.44 1.94
C PHE A 376 -0.29 27.64 3.19
N ASN A 377 -0.40 26.32 3.11
CA ASN A 377 -0.85 25.45 4.19
C ASN A 377 0.30 24.65 4.80
N ILE A 378 0.49 24.74 6.12
CA ILE A 378 1.36 23.83 6.86
C ILE A 378 0.79 22.41 6.70
N GLN A 379 1.55 21.50 6.09
CA GLN A 379 1.14 20.11 5.91
C GLN A 379 1.52 19.33 7.16
N SER A 380 0.55 18.81 7.90
CA SER A 380 0.83 18.10 9.16
C SER A 380 1.19 16.63 8.93
N LEU A 381 1.97 16.08 9.87
CA LEU A 381 2.30 14.65 9.93
C LEU A 381 1.05 13.76 10.07
N ASP A 382 -0.04 14.28 10.64
CA ASP A 382 -1.30 13.55 10.83
C ASP A 382 -2.09 13.38 9.52
N GLU A 383 -2.10 14.43 8.68
CA GLU A 383 -2.95 14.53 7.49
C GLU A 383 -2.34 13.86 6.24
N ALA A 384 -1.06 13.51 6.27
CA ALA A 384 -0.36 12.84 5.18
C ALA A 384 -0.98 11.47 4.82
N TYR A 385 -0.91 11.07 3.54
CA TYR A 385 -1.46 9.77 3.09
C TYR A 385 -0.48 8.59 3.23
N GLY A 386 0.83 8.83 3.28
CA GLY A 386 1.86 7.78 3.34
C GLY A 386 1.68 6.83 4.54
N PRO A 387 1.55 5.51 4.34
CA PRO A 387 1.31 4.56 5.42
C PRO A 387 2.58 4.33 6.25
N THR A 388 3.77 4.56 5.67
CA THR A 388 5.06 4.53 6.35
C THR A 388 5.41 5.90 6.91
N VAL A 389 5.99 5.96 8.11
CA VAL A 389 6.55 7.19 8.69
C VAL A 389 8.08 7.12 8.73
N ASN A 390 8.73 8.19 8.30
CA ASN A 390 10.14 8.44 8.50
C ASN A 390 10.43 8.77 9.97
N CYS A 391 11.46 8.16 10.54
CA CYS A 391 12.18 8.64 11.70
C CYS A 391 13.68 8.52 11.40
N ASP A 392 14.30 9.57 10.86
CA ASP A 392 15.72 9.59 10.45
C ASP A 392 16.61 10.44 11.38
N PHE A 393 17.88 10.04 11.52
CA PHE A 393 18.88 10.74 12.33
C PHE A 393 20.28 10.49 11.77
N PHE A 394 21.02 11.57 11.48
CA PHE A 394 22.34 11.55 10.83
C PHE A 394 23.41 12.25 11.68
N PRO A 395 23.89 11.66 12.79
CA PRO A 395 24.84 12.29 13.69
C PRO A 395 26.28 12.32 13.16
N LEU A 396 26.94 13.46 13.32
CA LEU A 396 28.36 13.69 13.07
C LEU A 396 29.07 14.10 14.37
N LYS A 397 30.19 13.44 14.69
CA LYS A 397 31.03 13.76 15.85
C LYS A 397 31.96 14.91 15.52
N VAL A 398 31.90 15.98 16.30
CA VAL A 398 32.71 17.19 16.16
C VAL A 398 33.52 17.35 17.45
N ASN A 399 34.80 17.00 17.39
CA ASN A 399 35.72 17.10 18.51
C ASN A 399 36.20 18.57 18.70
N SER A 400 36.24 19.34 17.61
CA SER A 400 36.42 20.80 17.65
C SER A 400 35.78 21.46 16.44
N LEU A 401 35.23 22.67 16.64
CA LEU A 401 34.74 23.53 15.55
C LEU A 401 35.89 24.33 14.92
N PRO A 402 35.69 24.89 13.71
CA PRO A 402 36.61 25.85 13.10
C PRO A 402 36.99 26.99 14.07
N SER A 403 38.24 27.45 14.01
CA SER A 403 38.76 28.50 14.90
C SER A 403 37.91 29.77 14.82
N GLY A 404 37.36 30.20 15.96
CA GLY A 404 36.48 31.37 16.06
C GLY A 404 34.99 31.07 15.87
N MET A 405 34.58 29.83 15.55
CA MET A 405 33.18 29.43 15.51
C MET A 405 32.69 28.89 16.86
N THR A 406 31.55 29.43 17.30
CA THR A 406 30.68 28.82 18.33
C THR A 406 29.72 27.81 17.69
N PRO A 407 29.11 26.88 18.46
CA PRO A 407 28.10 25.97 17.91
C PRO A 407 26.90 26.74 17.31
N ARG A 408 26.49 27.86 17.91
CA ARG A 408 25.50 28.79 17.35
C ARG A 408 25.91 29.34 15.99
N SER A 409 27.10 29.96 15.88
CA SER A 409 27.53 30.62 14.64
C SER A 409 27.85 29.62 13.53
N PHE A 410 28.29 28.41 13.89
CA PHE A 410 28.47 27.30 12.94
C PHE A 410 27.11 26.83 12.38
N LEU A 411 26.09 26.67 13.22
CA LEU A 411 24.76 26.27 12.76
C LEU A 411 24.08 27.36 11.92
N GLU A 412 24.30 28.64 12.21
CA GLU A 412 23.83 29.74 11.36
C GLU A 412 24.57 29.77 10.00
N TYR A 413 25.89 29.51 9.99
CA TYR A 413 26.64 29.34 8.73
C TYR A 413 26.07 28.18 7.91
N PHE A 414 25.86 27.01 8.53
CA PHE A 414 25.24 25.86 7.88
C PHE A 414 23.84 26.19 7.33
N ARG A 415 23.01 26.91 8.10
CA ARG A 415 21.68 27.34 7.67
C ARG A 415 21.76 28.15 6.37
N THR A 416 22.53 29.23 6.33
CA THR A 416 22.55 30.12 5.16
C THR A 416 23.36 29.58 3.97
N HIS A 417 24.21 28.59 4.19
CA HIS A 417 25.08 27.97 3.16
C HIS A 417 24.74 26.48 2.93
N ILE A 418 23.51 26.03 3.18
CA ILE A 418 23.17 24.59 3.13
C ILE A 418 23.52 23.93 1.79
N ASN A 419 23.46 24.68 0.68
CA ASN A 419 23.85 24.21 -0.66
C ASN A 419 25.36 23.92 -0.79
N ASP A 420 26.24 24.60 -0.04
CA ASP A 420 27.69 24.34 -0.05
C ASP A 420 28.01 22.92 0.48
N PHE A 421 27.04 22.29 1.16
CA PHE A 421 27.13 20.94 1.69
C PHE A 421 26.38 19.89 0.86
N ILE A 422 25.74 20.27 -0.25
CA ILE A 422 25.04 19.34 -1.15
C ILE A 422 25.84 19.26 -2.46
N THR A 423 26.35 18.07 -2.79
CA THR A 423 27.20 17.87 -3.97
C THR A 423 26.69 16.75 -4.87
N PRO A 424 26.96 16.82 -6.20
CA PRO A 424 26.62 15.75 -7.14
C PRO A 424 27.07 14.36 -6.65
N PRO A 425 26.26 13.31 -6.82
CA PRO A 425 25.09 13.23 -7.71
C PRO A 425 23.77 13.78 -7.13
N GLN A 426 23.78 14.39 -5.93
CA GLN A 426 22.56 14.93 -5.32
C GLN A 426 22.09 16.21 -6.04
N ASP A 427 20.84 16.22 -6.51
CA ASP A 427 20.20 17.28 -7.30
C ASP A 427 19.14 18.05 -6.47
N ALA A 428 19.49 18.37 -5.22
CA ALA A 428 18.62 19.07 -4.27
C ALA A 428 19.18 20.47 -3.95
N HIS A 429 18.38 21.51 -4.12
CA HIS A 429 18.84 22.89 -3.97
C HIS A 429 17.86 23.76 -3.20
N PHE A 430 18.36 24.44 -2.16
CA PHE A 430 17.60 25.27 -1.24
C PHE A 430 17.69 26.74 -1.65
N PHE A 431 16.55 27.39 -1.84
CA PHE A 431 16.44 28.79 -2.21
C PHE A 431 15.54 29.53 -1.22
N ALA A 432 15.81 30.81 -0.98
CA ALA A 432 14.83 31.64 -0.29
C ALA A 432 13.58 31.79 -1.17
N TYR A 433 12.40 31.62 -0.58
CA TYR A 433 11.16 31.55 -1.36
C TYR A 433 10.90 32.85 -2.15
N SER A 434 10.53 32.71 -3.42
CA SER A 434 10.17 33.84 -4.29
C SER A 434 9.35 33.39 -5.51
N ASP A 435 8.04 33.68 -5.52
CA ASP A 435 7.13 33.37 -6.64
C ASP A 435 6.90 34.56 -7.60
N GLY A 436 7.50 35.72 -7.29
CA GLY A 436 7.37 36.97 -8.07
C GLY A 436 6.19 37.85 -7.66
N SER A 437 5.20 37.32 -6.93
CA SER A 437 4.19 38.08 -6.18
C SER A 437 4.61 38.32 -4.73
N PHE A 438 5.30 37.34 -4.14
CA PHE A 438 5.86 37.33 -2.80
C PHE A 438 7.32 36.86 -2.84
N SER A 439 8.14 37.36 -1.91
CA SER A 439 9.52 36.92 -1.69
C SER A 439 9.90 37.08 -0.22
N ASP A 440 10.53 36.05 0.34
CA ASP A 440 11.02 36.04 1.73
C ASP A 440 12.55 36.13 1.82
N THR A 441 13.24 36.43 0.71
CA THR A 441 14.72 36.50 0.60
C THR A 441 15.35 37.41 1.65
N SER A 442 14.77 38.58 1.92
CA SER A 442 15.27 39.48 2.96
C SER A 442 15.09 38.93 4.38
N LYS A 443 14.12 38.04 4.60
CA LYS A 443 13.86 37.42 5.90
C LYS A 443 14.73 36.19 6.10
N TRP A 444 14.87 35.33 5.09
CA TRP A 444 15.78 34.19 5.10
C TRP A 444 17.24 34.62 5.31
N ASN A 445 17.71 35.62 4.58
CA ASN A 445 19.06 36.18 4.69
C ASN A 445 19.25 37.11 5.91
N SER A 446 18.19 37.36 6.69
CA SER A 446 18.34 38.09 7.95
C SER A 446 18.99 37.18 9.01
N SER A 447 19.54 37.82 10.04
CA SER A 447 20.05 37.12 11.22
C SER A 447 18.96 36.24 11.84
N TYR A 448 19.27 34.95 11.98
CA TYR A 448 18.80 34.10 13.07
C TYR A 448 17.44 34.44 13.70
N GLU A 449 17.35 35.26 14.76
CA GLU A 449 16.07 35.59 15.44
C GLU A 449 15.02 36.21 14.52
N THR A 450 15.43 37.06 13.56
CA THR A 450 14.52 37.70 12.60
C THR A 450 14.16 36.79 11.43
N SER A 451 14.92 35.71 11.20
CA SER A 451 14.64 34.73 10.15
C SER A 451 13.45 33.82 10.49
N LEU A 452 13.12 33.61 11.77
CA LEU A 452 12.01 32.74 12.21
C LEU A 452 10.68 33.08 11.51
N GLY A 453 10.07 32.09 10.87
CA GLY A 453 8.90 32.23 9.99
C GLY A 453 9.23 32.65 8.55
N ALA A 454 10.46 32.38 8.07
CA ALA A 454 10.85 32.55 6.68
C ALA A 454 10.47 31.33 5.84
N LEU A 455 10.05 31.56 4.59
CA LEU A 455 9.82 30.49 3.62
C LEU A 455 11.07 30.19 2.79
N MET A 456 11.23 28.92 2.44
CA MET A 456 12.20 28.43 1.45
C MET A 456 11.51 27.59 0.37
N HIS A 457 11.96 27.75 -0.86
CA HIS A 457 11.71 26.80 -1.94
C HIS A 457 12.85 25.77 -1.94
N ILE A 458 12.52 24.48 -2.05
CA ILE A 458 13.48 23.42 -2.29
C ILE A 458 13.21 22.85 -3.68
N TYR A 459 14.17 23.01 -4.58
CA TYR A 459 14.21 22.23 -5.80
C TYR A 459 14.60 20.79 -5.44
N ILE A 460 13.76 19.85 -5.82
CA ILE A 460 13.94 18.41 -5.60
C ILE A 460 13.49 17.74 -6.89
N ASN A 461 14.35 16.96 -7.52
CA ASN A 461 14.02 16.30 -8.78
C ASN A 461 13.24 14.99 -8.50
N PRO A 462 12.00 14.79 -9.02
CA PRO A 462 11.24 15.64 -9.95
C PRO A 462 10.17 16.54 -9.30
N ASP A 463 9.97 16.44 -7.98
CA ASP A 463 8.84 16.99 -7.24
C ASP A 463 9.31 17.99 -6.16
N ASN A 464 9.23 19.29 -6.46
CA ASN A 464 9.72 20.39 -5.60
C ASN A 464 8.88 20.55 -4.32
N GLY A 465 9.37 21.32 -3.34
CA GLY A 465 8.58 21.60 -2.14
C GLY A 465 8.97 22.86 -1.38
N THR A 466 7.98 23.52 -0.76
CA THR A 466 8.22 24.66 0.13
C THR A 466 8.36 24.22 1.59
N VAL A 467 9.28 24.84 2.33
CA VAL A 467 9.41 24.66 3.79
C VAL A 467 9.42 25.99 4.56
N LEU A 468 8.93 25.92 5.79
CA LEU A 468 8.82 27.01 6.75
C LEU A 468 9.90 26.87 7.82
N LEU A 469 10.76 27.87 8.00
CA LEU A 469 11.66 27.96 9.16
C LEU A 469 10.83 28.21 10.42
N SER A 470 10.47 27.13 11.11
CA SER A 470 9.32 27.08 12.02
C SER A 470 9.67 27.10 13.50
N ASP A 471 10.93 26.80 13.84
CA ASP A 471 11.46 26.87 15.19
C ASP A 471 12.95 27.26 15.20
N TYR A 472 13.38 27.88 16.29
CA TYR A 472 14.79 27.93 16.69
C TYR A 472 14.90 27.96 18.21
N GLU A 473 15.80 27.15 18.76
CA GLU A 473 16.08 27.08 20.19
C GLU A 473 17.60 27.01 20.48
N GLN A 474 18.07 27.92 21.33
CA GLN A 474 19.35 27.83 22.03
C GLN A 474 19.11 27.52 23.51
N ILE A 475 19.70 26.43 24.00
CA ILE A 475 19.80 26.12 25.43
C ILE A 475 21.27 26.11 25.80
N ILE A 476 21.64 26.86 26.84
CA ILE A 476 22.92 26.73 27.52
C ILE A 476 22.63 26.52 29.00
N ASN A 477 23.09 25.41 29.57
CA ASN A 477 22.86 25.02 30.96
C ASN A 477 24.13 24.38 31.55
N GLY A 478 24.97 25.19 32.19
CA GLY A 478 26.23 24.74 32.79
C GLY A 478 27.17 24.17 31.74
N ALA A 479 27.43 22.85 31.80
CA ALA A 479 28.29 22.15 30.84
C ALA A 479 27.56 21.72 29.56
N THR A 480 26.24 21.91 29.44
CA THR A 480 25.50 21.60 28.21
C THR A 480 25.17 22.83 27.36
N GLU A 481 25.34 22.69 26.06
CA GLU A 481 24.88 23.60 25.02
C GLU A 481 24.12 22.79 23.95
N LYS A 482 23.00 23.33 23.49
CA LYS A 482 22.20 22.82 22.37
C LYS A 482 21.73 23.99 21.52
N ASN A 483 22.00 23.93 20.23
CA ASN A 483 21.48 24.86 19.22
C ASN A 483 20.71 24.05 18.18
N ARG A 484 19.54 24.50 17.77
CA ARG A 484 18.76 23.86 16.70
C ARG A 484 17.84 24.83 15.96
N PHE A 485 17.60 24.58 14.68
CA PHE A 485 16.46 25.11 13.93
C PHE A 485 15.59 23.97 13.38
N LYS A 486 14.35 24.27 13.01
CA LYS A 486 13.45 23.33 12.32
C LYS A 486 12.89 23.90 11.05
N PHE A 487 12.71 23.02 10.07
CA PHE A 487 11.76 23.20 8.98
C PHE A 487 10.48 22.41 9.27
N THR A 488 9.35 23.01 8.92
CA THR A 488 8.05 22.34 8.77
C THR A 488 7.65 22.43 7.31
N THR A 489 7.15 21.33 6.76
CA THR A 489 6.67 21.19 5.38
C THR A 489 5.41 22.01 5.13
N MET A 490 5.26 22.63 3.96
CA MET A 490 4.06 23.38 3.62
C MET A 490 3.79 23.45 2.12
N SER A 491 2.52 23.60 1.76
CA SER A 491 2.15 23.95 0.40
C SER A 491 2.46 25.42 0.09
N SER A 492 2.65 25.75 -1.18
CA SER A 492 2.78 27.13 -1.67
C SER A 492 2.18 27.32 -3.08
N PRO A 493 2.03 28.56 -3.60
CA PRO A 493 1.65 28.80 -4.99
C PRO A 493 2.72 28.43 -6.02
N LEU A 494 3.97 28.20 -5.59
CA LEU A 494 5.12 27.91 -6.45
C LEU A 494 5.36 26.40 -6.59
N ASP A 495 5.28 25.69 -5.46
CA ASP A 495 5.63 24.28 -5.35
C ASP A 495 4.41 23.36 -5.22
N HIS A 496 3.20 23.93 -5.11
CA HIS A 496 1.99 23.18 -4.70
C HIS A 496 2.23 22.47 -3.36
N GLU A 497 1.76 21.25 -3.16
CA GLU A 497 2.00 20.41 -1.98
C GLU A 497 3.46 19.91 -1.89
N HIS A 498 4.14 20.07 -0.73
CA HIS A 498 5.46 19.46 -0.51
C HIS A 498 5.36 17.91 -0.55
N PRO A 499 6.35 17.18 -1.14
CA PRO A 499 6.25 15.72 -1.40
C PRO A 499 6.03 14.85 -0.15
N VAL A 500 6.60 15.30 0.97
CA VAL A 500 6.42 14.75 2.33
C VAL A 500 5.84 15.79 3.27
N ALA A 501 5.20 15.36 4.35
CA ALA A 501 4.68 16.21 5.41
C ALA A 501 5.20 15.82 6.79
N GLY A 502 5.58 16.82 7.59
CA GLY A 502 6.19 16.64 8.90
C GLY A 502 7.20 17.73 9.25
N ASN A 503 8.23 17.35 10.02
CA ASN A 503 9.22 18.27 10.57
C ASN A 503 10.64 17.71 10.44
N ARG A 504 11.60 18.58 10.06
CA ARG A 504 13.05 18.26 10.01
C ARG A 504 13.84 19.25 10.88
N GLU A 505 14.57 18.72 11.85
CA GLU A 505 15.40 19.45 12.82
C GLU A 505 16.88 19.34 12.43
N PHE A 506 17.57 20.48 12.42
CA PHE A 506 19.02 20.57 12.24
C PHE A 506 19.61 21.18 13.50
N GLY A 507 20.73 20.65 13.99
CA GLY A 507 21.31 21.18 15.21
C GLY A 507 22.72 20.72 15.52
N ILE A 508 23.21 21.24 16.65
CA ILE A 508 24.47 20.88 17.26
C ILE A 508 24.35 20.94 18.79
N TYR A 509 24.80 19.89 19.48
CA TYR A 509 24.68 19.78 20.94
C TYR A 509 25.85 18.99 21.54
N ASN A 510 26.12 19.18 22.84
CA ASN A 510 26.97 18.29 23.64
C ASN A 510 26.13 17.61 24.74
N THR A 511 26.76 16.82 25.62
CA THR A 511 26.06 16.13 26.73
C THR A 511 26.80 16.29 28.05
N ILE A 512 26.11 16.09 29.18
CA ILE A 512 26.76 16.10 30.52
C ILE A 512 27.87 15.04 30.59
N ALA A 513 27.69 13.89 29.92
CA ALA A 513 28.70 12.83 29.85
C ALA A 513 29.91 13.21 29.00
N ASN A 514 29.71 13.95 27.90
CA ASN A 514 30.76 14.38 26.98
C ASN A 514 30.62 15.89 26.68
N PRO A 515 31.01 16.79 27.62
CA PRO A 515 30.77 18.23 27.47
C PRO A 515 31.72 18.90 26.47
N ASN A 516 32.86 18.26 26.17
CA ASN A 516 33.84 18.73 25.19
C ASN A 516 33.67 18.07 23.81
N GLU A 517 32.59 17.32 23.59
CA GLU A 517 32.27 16.66 22.32
C GLU A 517 30.93 17.20 21.82
N LEU A 518 30.93 17.71 20.58
CA LEU A 518 29.72 18.18 19.92
C LEU A 518 29.22 17.11 18.94
N THR A 519 27.92 16.92 18.88
CA THR A 519 27.21 16.15 17.86
C THR A 519 26.45 17.14 16.98
N PHE A 520 26.91 17.32 15.74
CA PHE A 520 26.09 17.94 14.69
C PHE A 520 25.12 16.90 14.14
N TYR A 521 23.89 17.29 13.78
CA TYR A 521 22.90 16.35 13.27
C TYR A 521 21.86 16.99 12.35
N THR A 522 21.36 16.17 11.43
CA THR A 522 20.02 16.28 10.83
C THR A 522 19.14 15.18 11.44
N MET A 523 17.87 15.47 11.69
CA MET A 523 16.87 14.50 12.16
C MET A 523 15.48 14.87 11.64
N ALA A 524 14.61 13.90 11.34
CA ALA A 524 13.23 14.20 10.95
C ALA A 524 12.21 13.19 11.46
N VAL A 525 10.95 13.66 11.44
CA VAL A 525 9.76 12.80 11.38
C VAL A 525 8.84 13.37 10.31
N ASP A 526 8.71 12.64 9.20
CA ASP A 526 7.91 13.00 8.01
C ASP A 526 7.23 11.76 7.37
N ARG A 527 6.22 11.96 6.52
CA ARG A 527 5.45 10.92 5.79
C ARG A 527 5.20 11.41 4.36
N THR A 528 5.09 10.55 3.34
CA THR A 528 4.67 11.05 2.01
C THR A 528 3.29 11.70 2.08
N TRP A 529 3.17 12.89 1.47
CA TRP A 529 1.93 13.64 1.49
C TRP A 529 0.93 13.12 0.46
N ASP A 530 1.40 12.87 -0.77
CA ASP A 530 0.57 12.48 -1.91
C ASP A 530 0.64 10.97 -2.21
N ILE A 531 -0.51 10.40 -2.60
CA ILE A 531 -0.66 9.00 -3.01
C ILE A 531 0.16 8.65 -4.25
N TRP A 532 0.52 9.63 -5.09
CA TRP A 532 1.47 9.43 -6.20
C TRP A 532 2.88 9.12 -5.68
N ASN A 533 3.35 9.88 -4.70
CA ASN A 533 4.61 9.60 -4.02
C ASN A 533 4.52 8.35 -3.12
N THR A 534 3.34 7.96 -2.63
CA THR A 534 3.13 6.68 -1.93
C THR A 534 3.15 5.47 -2.87
N LEU A 535 2.61 5.57 -4.09
CA LEU A 535 2.82 4.58 -5.15
C LEU A 535 4.30 4.58 -5.60
N GLY A 536 4.95 5.74 -5.50
CA GLY A 536 6.39 5.90 -5.40
C GLY A 536 6.98 4.95 -4.35
N GLU A 537 6.78 5.18 -3.06
CA GLU A 537 7.38 4.37 -1.96
C GLU A 537 7.20 2.84 -2.09
N VAL A 538 6.10 2.36 -2.68
CA VAL A 538 5.85 0.92 -2.90
C VAL A 538 6.65 0.34 -4.08
N THR A 539 7.20 1.19 -4.96
CA THR A 539 7.93 0.78 -6.19
C THR A 539 9.30 1.46 -6.39
N PHE A 540 9.59 2.51 -5.61
CA PHE A 540 10.73 3.41 -5.73
C PHE A 540 11.19 3.84 -4.33
N ASN A 541 12.50 3.81 -4.15
CA ASN A 541 13.11 4.03 -2.84
C ASN A 541 13.31 5.53 -2.55
N GLY A 542 12.22 6.30 -2.50
CA GLY A 542 12.24 7.76 -2.33
C GLY A 542 12.96 8.21 -1.04
N PHE A 543 12.86 7.39 0.00
CA PHE A 543 13.59 7.61 1.25
C PHE A 543 15.08 7.24 1.19
N GLU A 544 15.53 6.32 0.34
CA GLU A 544 16.97 6.11 0.10
C GLU A 544 17.62 7.32 -0.59
N GLN A 545 16.89 8.04 -1.45
CA GLN A 545 17.40 9.28 -2.05
C GLN A 545 17.57 10.38 -0.99
N ALA A 546 16.61 10.51 -0.07
CA ALA A 546 16.73 11.40 1.08
C ALA A 546 17.89 10.97 2.02
N ASP A 547 18.03 9.68 2.33
CA ASP A 547 19.14 9.17 3.14
C ASP A 547 20.50 9.42 2.47
N ALA A 548 20.61 9.25 1.15
CA ALA A 548 21.81 9.53 0.37
C ALA A 548 22.15 11.04 0.34
N LEU A 549 21.14 11.91 0.27
CA LEU A 549 21.29 13.36 0.41
C LEU A 549 21.83 13.73 1.81
N TRP A 550 21.22 13.22 2.88
CA TRP A 550 21.66 13.55 4.23
C TRP A 550 23.02 12.94 4.62
N LEU A 551 23.37 11.78 4.07
CA LEU A 551 24.72 11.21 4.17
C LEU A 551 25.76 12.03 3.38
N ASN A 552 25.40 12.59 2.22
CA ASN A 552 26.24 13.53 1.46
C ASN A 552 26.45 14.84 2.24
N VAL A 553 25.39 15.43 2.79
CA VAL A 553 25.48 16.60 3.68
C VAL A 553 26.37 16.32 4.90
N GLN A 554 26.21 15.17 5.55
CA GLN A 554 27.05 14.75 6.68
C GLN A 554 28.53 14.59 6.28
N GLU A 555 28.82 14.06 5.09
CA GLU A 555 30.17 13.94 4.52
C GLU A 555 30.80 15.32 4.29
N ASN A 556 30.07 16.21 3.61
CA ASN A 556 30.53 17.55 3.26
C ASN A 556 30.68 18.46 4.49
N VAL A 557 29.79 18.37 5.49
CA VAL A 557 29.93 19.08 6.76
C VAL A 557 31.19 18.66 7.51
N LYS A 558 31.47 17.35 7.56
CA LYS A 558 32.74 16.83 8.14
C LYS A 558 33.96 17.35 7.36
N ASN A 559 33.90 17.32 6.03
CA ASN A 559 35.00 17.77 5.17
C ASN A 559 35.25 19.28 5.32
N TYR A 560 34.20 20.10 5.42
CA TYR A 560 34.29 21.53 5.73
C TYR A 560 34.95 21.76 7.08
N ILE A 561 34.47 21.12 8.16
CA ILE A 561 35.07 21.31 9.50
C ILE A 561 36.56 20.96 9.48
N ASN A 562 36.93 19.83 8.87
CA ASN A 562 38.32 19.38 8.77
C ASN A 562 39.19 20.22 7.81
N SER A 563 38.60 21.01 6.90
CA SER A 563 39.36 21.91 6.03
C SER A 563 39.70 23.25 6.71
N GLN A 564 38.99 23.62 7.78
CA GLN A 564 39.19 24.90 8.46
C GLN A 564 40.22 24.80 9.60
N PRO A 565 41.01 25.87 9.87
CA PRO A 565 42.00 25.86 10.95
C PRO A 565 41.39 25.49 12.30
N GLY A 566 41.93 24.46 12.95
CA GLY A 566 41.50 24.01 14.29
C GLY A 566 40.21 23.18 14.33
N GLY A 567 39.49 23.00 13.22
CA GLY A 567 38.32 22.13 13.16
C GLY A 567 38.71 20.65 13.14
N ASN A 568 37.90 19.81 13.79
CA ASN A 568 38.09 18.36 13.80
C ASN A 568 36.74 17.62 13.95
N ALA A 569 36.35 16.89 12.90
CA ALA A 569 35.13 16.09 12.84
C ALA A 569 35.38 14.69 12.25
N GLN A 570 34.59 13.72 12.72
CA GLN A 570 34.64 12.31 12.35
C GLN A 570 33.23 11.71 12.41
N PHE A 571 33.01 10.56 11.78
CA PHE A 571 31.74 9.85 11.90
C PHE A 571 31.65 9.10 13.24
N TYR A 572 30.42 8.93 13.73
CA TYR A 572 30.13 7.83 14.65
C TYR A 572 30.20 6.50 13.89
N TYR A 573 30.39 5.39 14.61
CA TYR A 573 30.48 4.04 14.01
C TYR A 573 29.30 3.71 13.09
N LYS A 574 28.09 4.12 13.49
CA LYS A 574 26.87 4.10 12.68
C LYS A 574 26.56 5.54 12.25
N ARG A 575 26.49 5.79 10.93
CA ARG A 575 26.31 7.12 10.32
C ARG A 575 24.86 7.61 10.29
N SER A 576 23.90 6.68 10.25
CA SER A 576 22.47 6.98 10.20
C SER A 576 21.68 5.99 11.06
N TYR A 577 20.59 6.46 11.67
CA TYR A 577 19.71 5.67 12.53
C TYR A 577 18.25 5.78 12.05
N GLY A 578 18.05 5.48 10.76
CA GLY A 578 16.75 5.49 10.12
C GLY A 578 15.81 4.40 10.66
N SER A 579 14.54 4.77 10.80
CA SER A 579 13.43 3.93 11.20
C SER A 579 12.24 4.25 10.29
N ARG A 580 11.58 3.20 9.76
CA ARG A 580 10.55 3.31 8.71
C ARG A 580 9.29 2.45 9.03
N PRO A 581 8.67 2.56 10.22
CA PRO A 581 7.52 1.73 10.60
C PRO A 581 6.23 2.20 9.90
N GLN A 582 5.18 1.39 10.01
CA GLN A 582 3.83 1.84 9.67
C GLN A 582 3.35 2.91 10.67
N TRP A 583 2.80 4.01 10.15
CA TRP A 583 2.31 5.14 10.93
C TRP A 583 1.20 4.74 11.90
N ASP A 584 0.25 3.91 11.47
CA ASP A 584 -0.88 3.51 12.32
C ASP A 584 -0.46 2.69 13.55
N ASP A 585 0.65 1.96 13.46
CA ASP A 585 1.26 1.24 14.59
C ASP A 585 1.92 2.20 15.59
N VAL A 586 2.70 3.17 15.10
CA VAL A 586 3.58 4.01 15.95
C VAL A 586 3.03 5.41 16.27
N LYS A 587 1.92 5.85 15.66
CA LYS A 587 1.37 7.22 15.87
C LYS A 587 1.11 7.54 17.34
N ASP A 588 0.56 6.61 18.10
CA ASP A 588 0.36 6.77 19.54
C ASP A 588 1.69 6.93 20.29
N TYR A 589 2.72 6.20 19.87
CA TYR A 589 4.04 6.27 20.48
C TYR A 589 4.75 7.59 20.15
N LEU A 590 4.73 8.01 18.88
CA LEU A 590 5.31 9.27 18.43
C LEU A 590 4.57 10.48 19.04
N LYS A 591 3.27 10.37 19.31
CA LYS A 591 2.47 11.36 20.06
C LYS A 591 2.67 11.32 21.59
N GLY A 592 3.42 10.34 22.11
CA GLY A 592 3.64 10.18 23.55
C GLY A 592 2.44 9.62 24.33
N ASN A 593 1.41 9.12 23.63
CA ASN A 593 0.22 8.50 24.23
C ASN A 593 0.55 7.15 24.89
N ILE A 594 1.60 6.46 24.42
CA ILE A 594 2.06 5.17 24.93
C ILE A 594 3.59 5.15 25.10
N SER A 595 4.09 4.26 25.97
CA SER A 595 5.53 4.01 26.13
C SER A 595 6.09 3.10 25.03
N PHE A 596 7.41 3.04 24.89
CA PHE A 596 8.07 2.12 23.94
C PHE A 596 7.82 0.64 24.30
N GLU A 597 7.74 0.32 25.59
CA GLU A 597 7.36 -1.03 26.06
C GLU A 597 5.91 -1.37 25.69
N THR A 598 5.01 -0.39 25.74
CA THR A 598 3.60 -0.55 25.31
C THR A 598 3.49 -0.67 23.78
N LEU A 599 4.34 0.02 23.01
CA LEU A 599 4.41 -0.14 21.56
C LEU A 599 4.86 -1.56 21.20
N LYS A 600 5.94 -2.06 21.81
CA LYS A 600 6.40 -3.45 21.66
C LYS A 600 5.27 -4.45 21.93
N GLN A 601 4.58 -4.32 23.06
CA GLN A 601 3.48 -5.21 23.42
C GLN A 601 2.32 -5.21 22.40
N ARG A 602 2.02 -4.07 21.77
CA ARG A 602 1.03 -3.99 20.67
C ARG A 602 1.49 -4.71 19.41
N LEU A 603 2.80 -4.77 19.16
CA LEU A 603 3.42 -5.35 17.97
C LEU A 603 3.84 -6.83 18.15
N GLY A 604 3.47 -7.46 19.27
CA GLY A 604 3.82 -8.86 19.56
C GLY A 604 5.24 -9.04 20.10
N CYS A 605 5.75 -8.05 20.83
CA CYS A 605 7.11 -7.96 21.38
C CYS A 605 7.11 -7.73 22.91
#